data_AF-A0A388NWJ5-F1
#
_entry.id   AF-A0A388NWJ5-F1
#
_cell.length_a   1.000
_cell.length_b   1.000
_cell.length_c   1.000
_cell.angle_alpha   90.00
_cell.angle_beta   90.00
_cell.angle_gamma   90.00
#
_symmetry.space_group_name_H-M   'P 1'
#
loop_
_entity.id
_entity.type
_entity.pdbx_description
1 polymer ?
#
loop_
_entity_poly.entity_id
_entity_poly.type
_entity_poly.pdbx_seq_one_letter_code
_entity_poly.pdbx_strand_id
1 'polypeptide(L)'
;MLKFLPTRKPVVRGASASDDSLGRGAEISVSVGIFLVVGLVVDNSLGTRPIFTIALSLFSLLGSFVRMWYVYDGNMQLQEVKRRDAATSHIKKQTSQLKSPT
;
A
#
# COMPACT_ATOMS: atom_id res chain seq x y z
N MET A 1 -42.86 0.78 -20.08
CA MET A 1 -42.09 0.58 -18.83
C MET A 1 -40.61 0.65 -19.18
N LEU A 2 -39.99 1.83 -19.02
CA LEU A 2 -38.62 2.10 -19.46
C LEU A 2 -37.62 1.71 -18.36
N LYS A 3 -36.80 0.70 -18.62
CA LYS A 3 -35.79 0.19 -17.68
C LYS A 3 -34.59 1.12 -17.69
N PHE A 4 -34.49 2.00 -16.69
CA PHE A 4 -33.30 2.78 -16.40
C PHE A 4 -32.14 1.83 -16.06
N LEU A 5 -31.20 1.66 -16.98
CA LEU A 5 -29.92 1.02 -16.69
C LEU A 5 -28.90 2.13 -16.41
N PRO A 6 -28.38 2.25 -15.17
CA PRO A 6 -27.33 3.21 -14.89
C PRO A 6 -26.09 2.87 -15.73
N THR A 7 -25.73 3.76 -16.64
CA THR A 7 -24.49 3.65 -17.40
C THR A 7 -23.33 3.76 -16.43
N ARG A 8 -22.64 2.66 -16.17
CA ARG A 8 -21.43 2.67 -15.34
C ARG A 8 -20.38 3.50 -16.08
N LYS A 9 -19.99 4.64 -15.50
CA LYS A 9 -18.83 5.39 -16.00
C LYS A 9 -17.60 4.48 -15.94
N PRO A 10 -16.79 4.41 -17.01
CA PRO A 10 -15.57 3.61 -17.01
C PRO A 10 -14.63 4.16 -15.93
N VAL A 11 -14.23 3.29 -15.00
CA VAL A 11 -13.18 3.59 -14.03
C VAL A 11 -11.87 3.64 -14.81
N VAL A 12 -11.43 4.83 -15.18
CA VAL A 12 -10.09 5.05 -15.71
C VAL A 12 -9.12 4.71 -14.56
N ARG A 13 -8.57 3.49 -14.58
CA ARG A 13 -7.46 3.09 -13.72
C ARG A 13 -6.23 3.87 -14.18
N GLY A 14 -6.07 5.09 -13.67
CA GLY A 14 -4.87 5.89 -13.90
C GLY A 14 -3.62 5.18 -13.36
N ALA A 15 -2.46 5.57 -13.89
CA ALA A 15 -1.12 5.04 -13.61
C ALA A 15 -0.75 4.84 -12.12
N SER A 16 -1.51 5.43 -11.19
CA SER A 16 -1.29 5.38 -9.74
C SER A 16 -1.18 3.99 -9.13
N ALA A 17 -1.84 2.96 -9.70
CA ALA A 17 -1.73 1.59 -9.18
C ALA A 17 -0.41 0.90 -9.57
N SER A 18 0.19 1.30 -10.69
CA SER A 18 1.45 0.75 -11.20
C SER A 18 2.66 1.45 -10.57
N ASP A 19 2.55 2.74 -10.28
CA ASP A 19 3.62 3.50 -9.60
C ASP A 19 3.84 3.01 -8.15
N ASP A 20 2.77 2.65 -7.44
CA ASP A 20 2.85 2.14 -6.06
C ASP A 20 3.55 0.77 -6.00
N SER A 21 3.27 -0.12 -6.95
CA SER A 21 3.93 -1.43 -7.01
C SER A 21 5.39 -1.34 -7.45
N LEU A 22 5.74 -0.42 -8.36
CA LEU A 22 7.13 -0.13 -8.72
C LEU A 22 7.93 0.45 -7.55
N GLY A 23 7.37 1.44 -6.84
CA GLY A 23 8.02 2.06 -5.68
C GLY A 23 8.26 1.05 -4.56
N ARG A 24 7.26 0.21 -4.28
CA ARG A 24 7.39 -0.86 -3.28
C ARG A 24 8.37 -1.96 -3.70
N GLY A 25 8.40 -2.32 -4.99
CA GLY A 25 9.40 -3.25 -5.53
C GLY A 25 10.83 -2.72 -5.34
N ALA A 26 11.07 -1.46 -5.68
CA ALA A 26 12.37 -0.81 -5.50
C ALA A 26 12.78 -0.78 -4.02
N GLU A 27 11.87 -0.42 -3.11
CA GLU A 27 12.12 -0.39 -1.67
C GLU A 27 12.54 -1.77 -1.12
N ILE A 28 11.87 -2.84 -1.55
CA ILE A 28 12.19 -4.21 -1.16
C ILE A 28 13.53 -4.66 -1.75
N SER A 29 13.81 -4.33 -3.02
CA SER A 29 15.10 -4.66 -3.63
C SER A 29 16.27 -3.96 -2.92
N VAL A 30 16.09 -2.71 -2.51
CA VAL A 30 17.09 -1.96 -1.74
C VAL A 30 17.30 -2.61 -0.37
N SER A 31 16.23 -2.95 0.36
CA SER A 31 16.35 -3.57 1.68
C SER A 31 17.10 -4.91 1.59
N VAL A 32 16.67 -5.81 0.69
CA VAL A 32 17.33 -7.11 0.48
C VAL A 32 18.78 -6.92 0.02
N GLY A 33 19.04 -5.97 -0.87
CA GLY A 33 20.40 -5.65 -1.32
C GLY A 33 21.33 -5.24 -0.19
N ILE A 34 20.86 -4.43 0.77
CA ILE A 34 21.65 -4.04 1.95
C ILE A 34 22.03 -5.27 2.77
N PHE A 35 21.07 -6.14 3.08
CA PHE A 35 21.33 -7.34 3.88
C PHE A 35 22.20 -8.36 3.16
N LEU A 36 22.09 -8.47 1.83
CA LEU A 36 23.01 -9.27 1.01
C LEU A 36 24.44 -8.75 1.11
N VAL A 37 24.66 -7.45 0.91
CA VAL A 37 26.01 -6.84 0.99
C VAL A 37 26.60 -7.01 2.39
N VAL A 38 25.83 -6.72 3.43
CA VAL A 38 26.26 -6.89 4.82
C VAL A 38 26.62 -8.35 5.10
N GLY A 39 25.76 -9.28 4.70
CA GLY A 39 26.00 -10.70 4.88
C GLY A 39 27.27 -11.18 4.16
N LEU A 40 27.51 -10.72 2.94
CA LEU A 40 28.71 -11.07 2.17
C LEU A 40 29.98 -10.54 2.83
N VAL A 41 29.95 -9.31 3.35
CA VAL A 41 31.09 -8.73 4.09
C VAL A 41 31.37 -9.53 5.36
N VAL A 42 30.32 -9.88 6.11
CA VAL A 42 30.45 -10.68 7.34
C VAL A 42 30.99 -12.07 7.02
N ASP A 43 30.41 -12.77 6.05
CA ASP A 43 30.84 -14.11 5.66
C ASP A 43 32.29 -14.13 5.18
N ASN A 44 32.70 -13.15 4.37
CA ASN A 44 34.08 -13.03 3.90
C ASN A 44 35.08 -12.72 5.02
N SER A 45 34.68 -11.90 6.01
CA SER A 45 35.55 -11.54 7.13
C SER A 45 35.76 -12.69 8.12
N LEU A 46 34.74 -13.54 8.30
CA LEU A 46 34.76 -14.65 9.25
C LEU A 46 35.20 -15.98 8.59
N GLY A 47 35.37 -15.98 7.27
CA GLY A 47 35.66 -17.20 6.50
C GLY A 47 34.50 -18.22 6.55
N THR A 48 33.29 -17.78 6.94
CA THR A 48 32.12 -18.64 6.95
C THR A 48 31.65 -18.88 5.52
N ARG A 49 31.18 -20.11 5.26
CA ARG A 49 30.27 -20.38 4.13
C ARG A 49 29.09 -19.39 4.18
N PRO A 50 28.36 -19.11 3.09
CA PRO A 50 27.43 -17.97 2.96
C PRO A 50 26.17 -18.06 3.85
N ILE A 51 26.34 -18.34 5.13
CA ILE A 51 25.30 -18.64 6.11
C ILE A 51 24.72 -17.33 6.62
N PHE A 52 25.55 -16.33 6.93
CA PHE A 52 25.06 -15.03 7.37
C PHE A 52 24.35 -14.30 6.23
N THR A 53 24.88 -14.39 5.01
CA THR A 53 24.23 -13.87 3.80
C THR A 53 22.83 -14.44 3.63
N ILE A 54 22.68 -15.77 3.71
CA ILE A 54 21.36 -16.41 3.56
C ILE A 54 20.43 -16.01 4.71
N ALA A 55 20.90 -16.07 5.96
CA ALA A 55 20.08 -15.76 7.13
C ALA A 55 19.58 -14.30 7.11
N LEU A 56 20.47 -13.35 6.83
CA LEU A 56 20.14 -11.93 6.75
C LEU A 56 19.23 -11.60 5.56
N SER A 57 19.44 -12.24 4.41
CA SER A 57 18.59 -12.06 3.24
C SER A 57 17.17 -12.58 3.50
N LEU A 58 17.05 -13.76 4.12
CA LEU A 58 15.75 -14.31 4.54
C LEU A 58 15.07 -13.40 5.56
N PHE A 59 15.81 -12.90 6.56
CA PHE A 59 15.29 -11.94 7.53
C PHE A 59 14.76 -10.67 6.84
N SER A 60 15.50 -10.11 5.88
CA SER A 60 15.07 -8.94 5.10
C SER A 60 13.80 -9.19 4.31
N LEU A 61 13.72 -10.35 3.63
CA LEU A 61 12.54 -10.74 2.87
C LEU A 61 11.33 -10.86 3.79
N LEU A 62 11.44 -11.62 4.88
CA LEU A 62 10.36 -11.79 5.85
C LEU A 62 9.94 -10.45 6.46
N GLY A 63 10.89 -9.62 6.88
CA GLY A 63 10.62 -8.29 7.42
C GLY A 63 9.88 -7.39 6.43
N SER A 64 10.23 -7.45 5.15
CA SER A 64 9.57 -6.71 4.08
C SER A 64 8.10 -7.16 3.89
N PHE A 65 7.85 -8.47 3.94
CA PHE A 65 6.49 -9.02 3.90
C PHE A 65 5.67 -8.65 5.14
N VAL A 66 6.25 -8.75 6.33
CA VAL A 66 5.60 -8.37 7.59
C VAL A 66 5.23 -6.89 7.57
N ARG A 67 6.15 -6.02 7.16
CA ARG A 67 5.86 -4.58 7.00
C ARG A 67 4.74 -4.34 5.99
N MET A 68 4.75 -5.06 4.86
CA MET A 68 3.67 -4.96 3.88
C MET A 68 2.31 -5.30 4.50
N TRP A 69 2.26 -6.33 5.36
CA TRP A 69 1.05 -6.72 6.08
C TRP A 69 0.59 -5.63 7.06
N TYR A 70 1.49 -5.06 7.86
CA TYR A 70 1.15 -3.95 8.77
C TYR A 70 0.69 -2.68 8.04
N VAL A 71 1.35 -2.32 6.94
CA VAL A 71 0.97 -1.14 6.14
C VAL A 71 -0.39 -1.34 5.48
N TYR A 72 -0.73 -2.58 5.10
CA TYR A 72 -2.05 -2.89 4.55
C TYR A 72 -3.18 -2.62 5.55
N ASP A 73 -2.99 -3.02 6.82
CA ASP A 73 -3.98 -2.78 7.88
C ASP A 73 -4.20 -1.28 8.14
N GLY A 74 -3.12 -0.48 8.16
CA GLY A 74 -3.21 0.98 8.30
C GLY A 74 -3.92 1.68 7.15
N ASN A 75 -3.76 1.19 5.91
CA ASN A 75 -4.37 1.81 4.74
C ASN A 75 -5.88 1.56 4.63
N MET A 76 -6.39 0.46 5.18
CA MET A 76 -7.82 0.17 5.20
C MET A 76 -8.58 1.22 6.01
N GLN A 77 -8.08 1.55 7.20
CA GLN A 77 -8.69 2.59 8.03
C GLN A 77 -8.72 3.95 7.34
N LEU A 78 -7.65 4.30 6.61
CA LEU A 78 -7.59 5.57 5.89
C LEU A 78 -8.62 5.67 4.75
N GLN A 79 -8.84 4.56 4.03
CA GLN A 79 -9.84 4.55 2.96
C GLN A 79 -11.27 4.49 3.50
N GLU A 80 -11.50 3.82 4.63
CA GLU A 80 -12.80 3.80 5.30
C GLU A 80 -13.18 5.17 5.84
N VAL A 81 -12.24 5.90 6.44
CA VAL A 81 -12.45 7.30 6.87
C VAL A 81 -12.79 8.18 5.67
N LYS A 82 -12.00 8.12 4.58
CA LYS A 82 -12.29 8.87 3.35
C LYS A 82 -13.65 8.54 2.75
N ARG A 83 -14.08 7.27 2.77
CA ARG A 83 -15.39 6.85 2.28
C ARG A 83 -16.52 7.32 3.20
N ARG A 84 -16.34 7.28 4.52
CA ARG A 84 -17.29 7.80 5.51
C ARG A 84 -17.47 9.31 5.37
N ASP A 85 -16.38 10.06 5.23
CA ASP A 85 -16.42 11.51 5.05
C ASP A 85 -17.11 11.90 3.74
N ALA A 86 -16.80 11.17 2.64
CA ALA A 86 -17.47 11.36 1.36
C ALA A 86 -18.98 11.06 1.45
N ALA A 87 -19.39 9.95 2.08
CA ALA A 87 -20.79 9.60 2.26
C ALA A 87 -21.55 10.65 3.10
N THR A 88 -20.91 11.17 4.14
CA THR A 88 -21.52 12.16 5.06
C THR A 88 -21.61 13.55 4.41
N SER A 89 -20.69 13.89 3.51
CA SER A 89 -20.70 15.17 2.78
C SER A 89 -21.96 15.38 1.92
N HIS A 90 -22.48 14.31 1.31
CA HIS A 90 -23.71 14.34 0.53
C HIS A 90 -24.94 14.60 1.42
N ILE A 91 -25.00 13.98 2.60
CA ILE A 91 -26.07 14.18 3.58
C ILE A 91 -26.05 15.61 4.12
N LYS A 92 -24.87 16.13 4.48
CA LYS A 92 -24.71 17.50 5.02
C LYS A 92 -25.14 18.58 4.02
N LYS A 93 -24.87 18.36 2.72
CA LYS A 93 -25.27 19.30 1.66
C LYS A 93 -26.79 19.32 1.47
N GLN A 94 -27.43 18.16 1.62
CA GLN A 94 -28.88 18.02 1.47
C GLN A 94 -29.66 18.60 2.67
N THR A 95 -29.17 18.39 3.89
CA THR A 95 -29.78 18.97 5.11
C THR A 95 -29.58 20.48 5.22
N SER A 96 -28.46 21.03 4.71
CA SER A 96 -28.24 22.48 4.66
C SER A 96 -29.17 23.17 3.65
N GLN A 97 -29.51 22.51 2.54
CA GLN A 97 -30.48 23.03 1.56
C GLN A 97 -31.92 23.00 2.08
N LEU A 98 -32.25 22.10 3.02
CA LEU A 98 -33.55 22.10 3.71
C LEU A 98 -33.68 23.19 4.79
N LYS A 99 -32.56 23.76 5.25
CA LYS A 99 -32.52 24.76 6.34
C LYS A 99 -32.25 26.19 5.84
N SER A 100 -32.63 26.50 4.59
CA SER A 100 -32.68 27.87 4.09
C SER A 100 -34.14 28.36 4.18
N PRO A 101 -34.54 29.07 5.25
CA PRO A 101 -35.82 29.75 5.27
C PRO A 101 -35.77 30.94 4.30
N THR A 102 -36.74 30.99 3.37
CA THR A 102 -37.25 32.25 2.81
C THR A 102 -37.68 33.20 3.93
#